data_AF-A0A952UUM3-F1
#
_entry.id   AF-A0A952UUM3-F1
#
_cell.length_a   1.000
_cell.length_b   1.000
_cell.length_c   1.000
_cell.angle_alpha   90.00
_cell.angle_beta   90.00
_cell.angle_gamma   90.00
#
_symmetry.space_group_name_H-M   'P 1'
#
loop_
_entity.id
_entity.type
_entity.pdbx_description
1 polymer ?
#
loop_
_entity_poly.entity_id
_entity_poly.type
_entity_poly.pdbx_seq_one_letter_code
_entity_poly.pdbx_strand_id
1 'polypeptide(L)'
;MAAADAAPAEPAEPPPPAELPQGSVVLHIGDSFAGALGVPLNEELRARGLVSHLRFKTASFIPNWAGGYDLGAYVEQLKPDLVLITLGANETAMKDPSLRIPQIQKIVRRLNGIPCVWIATPLWGVDNGLMDLIREHSAPCRYMDTNRLHPDMPRLSDKIHPTIPARREWAKAVVEWLAAERQPTPDRAWQLRPAPSE
;
A
#
# COMPACT_ATOMS: atom_id res chain seq x y z
N MET A 1 -42.22 17.09 -40.35
CA MET A 1 -41.04 17.32 -39.49
C MET A 1 -40.56 15.97 -39.02
N ALA A 2 -39.48 15.45 -39.60
CA ALA A 2 -38.86 14.20 -39.16
C ALA A 2 -37.87 14.53 -38.03
N ALA A 3 -38.01 13.88 -36.88
CA ALA A 3 -37.05 13.95 -35.80
C ALA A 3 -35.79 13.20 -36.22
N ALA A 4 -34.64 13.87 -36.19
CA ALA A 4 -33.35 13.25 -36.38
C ALA A 4 -32.99 12.50 -35.09
N ASP A 5 -32.83 11.18 -35.21
CA ASP A 5 -32.33 10.32 -34.16
C ASP A 5 -30.84 10.62 -33.94
N ALA A 6 -30.48 11.07 -32.75
CA ALA A 6 -29.08 11.28 -32.38
C ALA A 6 -28.47 9.93 -32.00
N ALA A 7 -27.45 9.51 -32.74
CA ALA A 7 -26.71 8.30 -32.42
C ALA A 7 -26.08 8.40 -31.02
N PRO A 8 -26.10 7.33 -30.21
CA PRO A 8 -25.45 7.33 -28.91
C PRO A 8 -23.95 7.53 -29.06
N ALA A 9 -23.39 8.46 -28.29
CA ALA A 9 -21.96 8.71 -28.23
C ALA A 9 -21.24 7.43 -27.77
N GLU A 10 -20.20 7.02 -28.52
CA GLU A 10 -19.31 5.95 -28.10
C GLU A 10 -18.70 6.27 -26.73
N PRO A 11 -18.62 5.29 -25.81
CA PRO A 11 -17.94 5.48 -24.55
C PRO A 11 -16.46 5.79 -24.82
N ALA A 12 -16.00 6.93 -24.31
CA ALA A 12 -14.60 7.34 -24.42
C ALA A 12 -13.68 6.24 -23.88
N GLU A 13 -12.64 5.93 -24.65
CA GLU A 13 -11.60 4.98 -24.26
C GLU A 13 -10.99 5.42 -22.92
N PRO A 14 -10.80 4.51 -21.95
CA PRO A 14 -10.22 4.87 -20.66
C PRO A 14 -8.84 5.49 -20.88
N PRO A 15 -8.48 6.55 -20.13
CA PRO A 15 -7.17 7.17 -20.28
C PRO A 15 -6.08 6.11 -20.08
N PRO A 16 -4.95 6.22 -20.79
CA PRO A 16 -3.83 5.30 -20.61
C PRO A 16 -3.43 5.29 -19.11
N PRO A 17 -2.98 4.14 -18.58
CA PRO A 17 -2.55 4.06 -17.18
C PRO A 17 -1.56 5.17 -16.88
N ALA A 18 -1.85 5.99 -15.88
CA ALA A 18 -0.98 7.11 -15.53
C ALA A 18 0.43 6.60 -15.18
N GLU A 19 1.45 7.14 -15.85
CA GLU A 19 2.82 6.70 -15.64
C GLU A 19 3.30 7.03 -14.21
N LEU A 20 4.00 6.08 -13.60
CA LEU A 20 4.66 6.27 -12.32
C LEU A 20 5.86 7.23 -12.46
N PRO A 21 6.20 8.01 -11.42
CA PRO A 21 7.25 9.02 -11.48
C PRO A 21 8.63 8.36 -11.49
N GLN A 22 9.20 8.18 -12.67
CA GLN A 22 10.52 7.57 -12.87
C GLN A 22 11.59 8.30 -12.05
N GLY A 23 12.57 7.56 -11.56
CA GLY A 23 13.65 8.05 -10.70
C GLY A 23 13.27 8.30 -9.25
N SER A 24 11.97 8.35 -8.91
CA SER A 24 11.55 8.53 -7.52
C SER A 24 11.90 7.33 -6.64
N VAL A 25 12.18 7.62 -5.36
CA VAL A 25 12.59 6.64 -4.36
C VAL A 25 11.38 6.13 -3.58
N VAL A 26 11.16 4.82 -3.61
CA VAL A 26 10.10 4.15 -2.85
C VAL A 26 10.72 3.30 -1.75
N LEU A 27 10.30 3.54 -0.50
CA LEU A 27 10.66 2.70 0.64
C LEU A 27 9.46 1.85 1.06
N HIS A 28 9.56 0.53 0.96
CA HIS A 28 8.58 -0.40 1.49
C HIS A 28 9.06 -0.98 2.83
N ILE A 29 8.26 -0.79 3.88
CA ILE A 29 8.50 -1.36 5.20
C ILE A 29 7.44 -2.37 5.61
N GLY A 30 7.82 -3.31 6.49
CA GLY A 30 6.82 -4.05 7.25
C GLY A 30 7.24 -5.41 7.78
N ASP A 31 6.26 -6.29 7.95
CA ASP A 31 6.45 -7.63 8.51
C ASP A 31 6.75 -8.68 7.41
N SER A 32 6.48 -9.96 7.66
CA SER A 32 6.70 -11.01 6.66
C SER A 32 5.87 -10.82 5.38
N PHE A 33 4.76 -10.09 5.44
CA PHE A 33 3.97 -9.76 4.26
C PHE A 33 4.54 -8.63 3.44
N ALA A 34 5.24 -7.67 4.06
CA ALA A 34 6.09 -6.77 3.29
C ALA A 34 7.18 -7.56 2.57
N GLY A 35 7.73 -8.61 3.19
CA GLY A 35 8.63 -9.55 2.51
C GLY A 35 7.96 -10.30 1.36
N ALA A 36 6.73 -10.78 1.55
CA ALA A 36 5.99 -11.53 0.53
C ALA A 36 5.59 -10.65 -0.67
N LEU A 37 5.01 -9.48 -0.43
CA LEU A 37 4.61 -8.51 -1.45
C LEU A 37 5.81 -7.80 -2.07
N GLY A 38 6.74 -7.35 -1.23
CA GLY A 38 7.79 -6.40 -1.59
C GLY A 38 8.81 -6.95 -2.56
N VAL A 39 9.01 -8.27 -2.62
CA VAL A 39 9.91 -8.89 -3.62
C VAL A 39 9.38 -8.66 -5.04
N PRO A 40 8.20 -9.17 -5.44
CA PRO A 40 7.66 -8.90 -6.77
C PRO A 40 7.28 -7.42 -6.96
N LEU A 41 6.83 -6.72 -5.93
CA LEU A 41 6.51 -5.29 -6.04
C LEU A 41 7.76 -4.46 -6.39
N ASN A 42 8.92 -4.76 -5.81
CA ASN A 42 10.16 -4.07 -6.18
C ASN A 42 10.59 -4.36 -7.62
N GLU A 43 10.35 -5.57 -8.13
CA GLU A 43 10.60 -5.90 -9.54
C GLU A 43 9.72 -5.05 -10.45
N GLU A 44 8.41 -4.97 -10.18
CA GLU A 44 7.46 -4.18 -10.96
C GLU A 44 7.78 -2.67 -10.92
N LEU A 45 8.12 -2.13 -9.75
CA LEU A 45 8.46 -0.71 -9.59
C LEU A 45 9.78 -0.37 -10.31
N ARG A 46 10.81 -1.23 -10.21
CA ARG A 46 12.09 -1.01 -10.90
C ARG A 46 11.97 -1.14 -12.41
N ALA A 47 11.15 -2.07 -12.90
CA ALA A 47 10.85 -2.20 -14.33
C ALA A 47 10.20 -0.92 -14.91
N ARG A 48 9.56 -0.11 -14.06
CA ARG A 48 8.97 1.19 -14.41
C ARG A 48 9.89 2.38 -14.10
N GLY A 49 11.17 2.14 -13.80
CA GLY A 49 12.18 3.17 -13.61
C GLY A 49 12.23 3.79 -12.21
N LEU A 50 11.57 3.21 -11.19
CA LEU A 50 11.65 3.71 -9.81
C LEU A 50 12.82 3.09 -9.04
N VAL A 51 13.33 3.82 -8.06
CA VAL A 51 14.35 3.34 -7.12
C VAL A 51 13.64 2.73 -5.90
N SER A 52 13.43 1.41 -5.91
CA SER A 52 12.67 0.74 -4.85
C SER A 52 13.56 0.03 -3.81
N HIS A 53 13.28 0.26 -2.53
CA HIS A 53 13.94 -0.33 -1.37
C HIS A 53 12.94 -1.08 -0.49
N LEU A 54 13.23 -2.34 -0.18
CA LEU A 54 12.45 -3.14 0.77
C LEU A 54 13.22 -3.28 2.09
N ARG A 55 12.54 -3.01 3.22
CA ARG A 55 13.04 -3.20 4.59
C ARG A 55 11.97 -3.89 5.42
N PHE A 56 12.12 -5.18 5.67
CA PHE A 56 11.16 -5.93 6.47
C PHE A 56 11.85 -6.72 7.58
N LYS A 57 11.06 -7.04 8.61
CA LYS A 57 11.46 -7.93 9.70
C LYS A 57 10.38 -8.98 9.86
N THR A 58 10.74 -10.25 9.66
CA THR A 58 9.81 -11.36 9.86
C THR A 58 9.31 -11.37 11.31
N ALA A 59 8.02 -11.68 11.52
CA ALA A 59 7.37 -11.69 12.84
C ALA A 59 7.48 -10.35 13.60
N SER A 60 7.58 -9.22 12.90
CA SER A 60 7.47 -7.89 13.52
C SER A 60 6.03 -7.43 13.66
N PHE A 61 5.81 -6.55 14.63
CA PHE A 61 4.53 -5.95 14.97
C PHE A 61 4.60 -4.43 14.78
N ILE A 62 3.45 -3.77 14.65
CA ILE A 62 3.30 -2.31 14.56
C ILE A 62 4.09 -1.60 15.69
N PRO A 63 4.04 -2.01 16.97
CA PRO A 63 4.82 -1.36 18.03
C PRO A 63 6.33 -1.40 17.81
N ASN A 64 6.85 -2.46 17.17
CA ASN A 64 8.28 -2.54 16.92
C ASN A 64 8.73 -1.49 15.90
N TRP A 65 7.93 -1.23 14.86
CA TRP A 65 8.21 -0.19 13.86
C TRP A 65 7.94 1.22 14.41
N ALA A 66 6.90 1.37 15.23
CA ALA A 66 6.61 2.63 15.91
C ALA A 66 7.72 3.05 16.88
N GLY A 67 8.28 2.08 17.61
CA GLY A 67 9.24 2.31 18.68
C GLY A 67 10.71 2.13 18.33
N GLY A 68 11.07 1.26 17.38
CA GLY A 68 12.43 0.68 17.39
C GLY A 68 13.09 0.25 16.08
N TYR A 69 12.41 -0.19 15.02
CA TYR A 69 13.14 -0.65 13.82
C TYR A 69 13.51 0.51 12.90
N ASP A 70 14.72 1.06 13.03
CA ASP A 70 15.51 1.94 12.11
C ASP A 70 14.74 2.87 11.15
N LEU A 71 13.46 3.16 11.38
CA LEU A 71 12.57 3.80 10.41
C LEU A 71 13.04 5.22 10.15
N GLY A 72 13.46 5.90 11.22
CA GLY A 72 14.10 7.21 11.12
C GLY A 72 15.39 7.13 10.30
N ALA A 73 16.25 6.14 10.55
CA ALA A 73 17.49 5.97 9.82
C ALA A 73 17.24 5.64 8.32
N TYR A 74 16.25 4.80 8.00
CA TYR A 74 15.89 4.51 6.62
C TYR A 74 15.34 5.76 5.91
N VAL A 75 14.48 6.52 6.57
CA VAL A 75 13.96 7.78 6.03
C VAL A 75 15.10 8.79 5.80
N GLU A 76 16.02 8.92 6.76
CA GLU A 76 17.16 9.83 6.67
C GLU A 76 18.16 9.44 5.58
N GLN A 77 18.49 8.15 5.48
CA GLN A 77 19.47 7.63 4.54
C GLN A 77 18.94 7.58 3.11
N LEU A 78 17.70 7.12 2.93
CA LEU A 78 17.13 6.88 1.60
C LEU A 78 16.39 8.09 1.05
N LYS A 79 15.92 9.00 1.92
CA LYS A 79 15.11 10.18 1.56
C LYS A 79 13.97 9.82 0.58
N PRO A 80 13.08 8.89 0.96
CA PRO A 80 12.07 8.37 0.04
C PRO A 80 11.06 9.45 -0.35
N ASP A 81 10.61 9.41 -1.61
CA ASP A 81 9.50 10.22 -2.10
C ASP A 81 8.14 9.58 -1.77
N LEU A 82 8.12 8.26 -1.53
CA LEU A 82 6.94 7.50 -1.12
C LEU A 82 7.33 6.39 -0.12
N VAL A 83 6.54 6.23 0.94
CA VAL A 83 6.66 5.10 1.87
C VAL A 83 5.45 4.17 1.76
N LEU A 84 5.72 2.90 1.43
CA LEU A 84 4.73 1.83 1.49
C LEU A 84 4.86 1.09 2.82
N ILE A 85 3.74 0.79 3.47
CA ILE A 85 3.70 0.11 4.76
C ILE A 85 2.81 -1.12 4.61
N THR A 86 3.34 -2.31 4.93
CA THR A 86 2.54 -3.55 5.02
C THR A 86 2.77 -4.16 6.39
N LEU A 87 1.92 -3.76 7.33
CA LEU A 87 2.00 -4.13 8.75
C LEU A 87 0.61 -4.45 9.29
N GLY A 88 0.59 -5.33 10.30
CA GLY A 88 -0.59 -5.65 11.10
C GLY A 88 -0.99 -7.13 11.04
N ALA A 89 -0.34 -7.93 10.21
CA ALA A 89 -0.72 -9.33 10.03
C ALA A 89 -0.54 -10.16 11.30
N ASN A 90 0.45 -9.84 12.13
CA ASN A 90 0.74 -10.55 13.38
C ASN A 90 -0.20 -10.12 14.52
N GLU A 91 -1.04 -9.11 14.29
CA GLU A 91 -1.98 -8.56 15.27
C GLU A 91 -3.44 -8.93 14.99
N THR A 92 -3.73 -9.69 13.93
CA THR A 92 -5.09 -10.09 13.54
C THR A 92 -5.78 -10.97 14.59
N ALA A 93 -5.01 -11.66 15.44
CA ALA A 93 -5.54 -12.45 16.55
C ALA A 93 -5.56 -11.70 17.90
N MET A 94 -5.22 -10.40 17.94
CA MET A 94 -5.29 -9.62 19.18
C MET A 94 -6.74 -9.43 19.62
N LYS A 95 -6.97 -9.57 20.93
CA LYS A 95 -8.28 -9.34 21.54
C LYS A 95 -8.76 -7.90 21.42
N ASP A 96 -7.86 -6.94 21.56
CA ASP A 96 -8.15 -5.51 21.48
C ASP A 96 -7.15 -4.81 20.56
N PRO A 97 -7.48 -4.62 19.27
CA PRO A 97 -6.59 -3.93 18.33
C PRO A 97 -6.55 -2.41 18.53
N SER A 98 -7.45 -1.81 19.31
CA SER A 98 -7.42 -0.37 19.62
C SER A 98 -6.13 0.05 20.33
N LEU A 99 -5.49 -0.90 21.02
CA LEU A 99 -4.16 -0.74 21.62
C LEU A 99 -3.04 -0.47 20.60
N ARG A 100 -3.32 -0.51 19.29
CA ARG A 100 -2.37 -0.17 18.20
C ARG A 100 -2.53 1.25 17.68
N ILE A 101 -3.61 1.95 18.01
CA ILE A 101 -3.87 3.32 17.51
C ILE A 101 -2.69 4.27 17.78
N PRO A 102 -2.13 4.35 19.02
CA PRO A 102 -1.00 5.25 19.28
C PRO A 102 0.25 4.93 18.44
N GLN A 103 0.49 3.66 18.14
CA GLN A 103 1.65 3.18 17.40
C GLN A 103 1.48 3.39 15.90
N ILE A 104 0.28 3.20 15.35
CA ILE A 104 -0.07 3.55 13.97
C ILE A 104 0.23 5.04 13.75
N GLN A 105 -0.35 5.91 14.57
CA GLN A 105 -0.14 7.36 14.47
C GLN A 105 1.33 7.75 14.68
N LYS A 106 2.06 7.04 15.56
CA LYS A 106 3.50 7.29 15.78
C LYS A 106 4.32 6.95 14.54
N ILE A 107 4.04 5.86 13.82
CA ILE A 107 4.72 5.54 12.56
C ILE A 107 4.51 6.68 11.56
N VAL A 108 3.26 7.11 11.36
CA VAL A 108 2.92 8.17 10.41
C VAL A 108 3.64 9.48 10.74
N ARG A 109 3.64 9.91 12.01
CA ARG A 109 4.39 11.10 12.44
C ARG A 109 5.89 11.01 12.13
N ARG A 110 6.49 9.82 12.26
CA ARG A 110 7.92 9.61 11.98
C ARG A 110 8.26 9.69 10.49
N LEU A 111 7.28 9.57 9.60
CA LEU A 111 7.48 9.81 8.16
C LEU A 111 7.59 11.30 7.84
N ASN A 112 7.27 12.19 8.78
CA ASN A 112 7.51 13.63 8.67
C ASN A 112 6.98 14.27 7.38
N GLY A 113 5.76 13.90 6.98
CA GLY A 113 5.08 14.45 5.80
C GLY A 113 5.43 13.79 4.47
N ILE A 114 6.29 12.77 4.45
CA ILE A 114 6.53 11.96 3.25
C ILE A 114 5.22 11.26 2.87
N PRO A 115 4.77 11.32 1.59
CA PRO A 115 3.62 10.58 1.11
C PRO A 115 3.72 9.10 1.47
N CYS A 116 2.60 8.52 1.88
CA CYS A 116 2.59 7.14 2.33
C CYS A 116 1.30 6.39 2.00
N VAL A 117 1.45 5.08 1.81
CA VAL A 117 0.34 4.15 1.61
C VAL A 117 0.49 3.00 2.59
N TRP A 118 -0.52 2.76 3.40
CA TRP A 118 -0.64 1.56 4.19
C TRP A 118 -1.46 0.53 3.42
N ILE A 119 -0.80 -0.54 3.01
CA ILE A 119 -1.36 -1.63 2.23
C ILE A 119 -1.85 -2.69 3.20
N ALA A 120 -3.14 -3.02 3.14
CA ALA A 120 -3.75 -4.03 3.99
C ALA A 120 -3.05 -5.37 3.87
N THR A 121 -2.85 -6.04 5.00
CA THR A 121 -2.38 -7.44 4.99
C THR A 121 -3.57 -8.38 4.75
N PRO A 122 -3.37 -9.53 4.08
CA PRO A 122 -4.39 -10.57 3.98
C PRO A 122 -4.92 -11.01 5.35
N LEU A 123 -6.25 -11.03 5.50
CA LEU A 123 -6.93 -11.38 6.77
C LEU A 123 -7.14 -12.88 6.98
N TRP A 124 -7.17 -13.67 5.90
CA TRP A 124 -7.49 -15.11 5.92
C TRP A 124 -8.78 -15.47 6.69
N GLY A 125 -9.79 -14.59 6.61
CA GLY A 125 -11.08 -14.78 7.27
C GLY A 125 -11.08 -14.45 8.77
N VAL A 126 -9.99 -13.91 9.32
CA VAL A 126 -9.95 -13.38 10.69
C VAL A 126 -9.91 -11.87 10.63
N ASP A 127 -11.02 -11.25 11.01
CA ASP A 127 -11.12 -9.80 11.12
C ASP A 127 -11.44 -9.41 12.58
N ASN A 128 -10.49 -8.75 13.23
CA ASN A 128 -10.68 -8.19 14.57
C ASN A 128 -10.92 -6.68 14.55
N GLY A 129 -11.04 -6.05 13.37
CA GLY A 129 -11.19 -4.61 13.19
C GLY A 129 -9.88 -3.83 13.13
N LEU A 130 -8.71 -4.48 13.19
CA LEU A 130 -7.42 -3.77 13.11
C LEU A 130 -7.23 -3.01 11.80
N MET A 131 -7.66 -3.59 10.68
CA MET A 131 -7.51 -2.97 9.36
C MET A 131 -8.34 -1.68 9.23
N ASP A 132 -9.53 -1.64 9.84
CA ASP A 132 -10.34 -0.42 9.94
C ASP A 132 -9.66 0.64 10.81
N LEU A 133 -9.11 0.25 11.96
CA LEU A 133 -8.36 1.18 12.81
C LEU A 133 -7.12 1.75 12.09
N ILE A 134 -6.44 0.95 11.26
CA ILE A 134 -5.34 1.43 10.42
C ILE A 134 -5.88 2.44 9.40
N ARG A 135 -6.97 2.14 8.70
CA ARG A 135 -7.61 3.05 7.74
C ARG A 135 -7.96 4.40 8.39
N GLU A 136 -8.57 4.36 9.57
CA GLU A 136 -9.06 5.55 10.30
C GLU A 136 -7.95 6.39 10.93
N HIS A 137 -6.84 5.76 11.35
CA HIS A 137 -5.80 6.45 12.14
C HIS A 137 -4.45 6.57 11.45
N SER A 138 -4.32 6.16 10.18
CA SER A 138 -3.07 6.31 9.42
C SER A 138 -2.95 7.61 8.63
N ALA A 139 -3.97 8.48 8.63
CA ALA A 139 -3.91 9.78 7.96
C ALA A 139 -2.68 10.61 8.43
N PRO A 140 -1.96 11.29 7.51
CA PRO A 140 -2.30 11.51 6.10
C PRO A 140 -1.88 10.39 5.14
N CYS A 141 -1.41 9.22 5.60
CA CYS A 141 -1.22 8.09 4.69
C CYS A 141 -2.55 7.69 4.07
N ARG A 142 -2.52 7.29 2.79
CA ARG A 142 -3.65 6.60 2.18
C ARG A 142 -3.66 5.15 2.66
N TYR A 143 -4.86 4.59 2.77
CA TYR A 143 -5.05 3.17 3.03
C TYR A 143 -5.49 2.46 1.74
N MET A 144 -4.86 1.34 1.42
CA MET A 144 -5.22 0.49 0.29
C MET A 144 -5.75 -0.85 0.83
N ASP A 145 -7.06 -1.04 0.73
CA ASP A 145 -7.71 -2.31 1.09
C ASP A 145 -7.53 -3.35 -0.03
N THR A 146 -6.50 -4.17 0.08
CA THR A 146 -6.23 -5.23 -0.88
C THR A 146 -7.02 -6.51 -0.64
N ASN A 147 -7.72 -6.63 0.50
CA ASN A 147 -8.56 -7.80 0.79
C ASN A 147 -9.79 -7.85 -0.14
N ARG A 148 -10.28 -6.70 -0.63
CA ARG A 148 -11.36 -6.64 -1.62
C ARG A 148 -10.95 -7.12 -3.02
N LEU A 149 -9.65 -7.04 -3.33
CA LEU A 149 -9.11 -7.40 -4.65
C LEU A 149 -8.81 -8.90 -4.74
N HIS A 150 -8.44 -9.52 -3.62
CA HIS A 150 -8.04 -10.92 -3.56
C HIS A 150 -8.57 -11.62 -2.29
N PRO A 151 -9.90 -11.78 -2.13
CA PRO A 151 -10.48 -12.39 -0.93
C PRO A 151 -10.01 -13.85 -0.71
N ASP A 152 -9.72 -14.58 -1.79
CA ASP A 152 -9.32 -15.99 -1.77
C ASP A 152 -7.86 -16.21 -2.21
N MET A 153 -6.97 -15.29 -1.85
CA MET A 153 -5.56 -15.33 -2.26
C MET A 153 -4.91 -16.71 -1.95
N PRO A 154 -4.40 -17.44 -2.97
CA PRO A 154 -3.80 -18.76 -2.76
C PRO A 154 -2.59 -18.70 -1.83
N ARG A 155 -2.50 -19.65 -0.89
CA ARG A 155 -1.45 -19.73 0.13
C ARG A 155 -0.48 -20.89 -0.11
N LEU A 156 0.75 -20.74 0.38
CA LEU A 156 1.72 -21.82 0.48
C LEU A 156 1.23 -22.92 1.43
N SER A 157 1.99 -24.02 1.49
CA SER A 157 1.71 -25.14 2.40
C SER A 157 1.69 -24.73 3.88
N ASP A 158 2.39 -23.64 4.24
CA ASP A 158 2.39 -23.07 5.59
C ASP A 158 1.04 -22.46 6.01
N LYS A 159 0.08 -22.33 5.08
CA LYS A 159 -1.26 -21.74 5.28
C LYS A 159 -1.24 -20.29 5.76
N ILE A 160 -0.09 -19.65 5.67
CA ILE A 160 0.16 -18.27 6.05
C ILE A 160 0.47 -17.56 4.73
N HIS A 161 1.69 -17.64 4.24
CA HIS A 161 2.12 -16.73 3.19
C HIS A 161 1.47 -17.05 1.83
N PRO A 162 1.15 -16.02 1.02
CA PRO A 162 0.65 -16.23 -0.34
C PRO A 162 1.63 -17.02 -1.20
N THR A 163 1.12 -17.73 -2.21
CA THR A 163 1.95 -18.37 -3.24
C THR A 163 2.70 -17.32 -4.08
N ILE A 164 3.77 -17.71 -4.77
CA ILE A 164 4.52 -16.77 -5.63
C ILE A 164 3.64 -16.14 -6.73
N PRO A 165 2.78 -16.89 -7.47
CA PRO A 165 1.85 -16.28 -8.42
C PRO A 165 0.93 -15.24 -7.76
N ALA A 166 0.34 -15.57 -6.61
CA ALA A 166 -0.54 -14.67 -5.89
C ALA A 166 0.18 -13.38 -5.41
N ARG A 167 1.45 -13.47 -5.00
CA ARG A 167 2.25 -12.28 -4.65
C ARG A 167 2.49 -11.37 -5.86
N ARG A 168 2.67 -11.93 -7.05
CA ARG A 168 2.85 -11.15 -8.29
C ARG A 168 1.57 -10.42 -8.69
N GLU A 169 0.43 -11.09 -8.59
CA GLU A 169 -0.87 -10.46 -8.80
C GLU A 169 -1.12 -9.34 -7.80
N TRP A 170 -0.82 -9.59 -6.52
CA TRP A 170 -0.91 -8.57 -5.47
C TRP A 170 -0.01 -7.35 -5.75
N ALA A 171 1.24 -7.59 -6.18
CA ALA A 171 2.16 -6.53 -6.58
C ALA A 171 1.64 -5.70 -7.76
N LYS A 172 1.10 -6.36 -8.79
CA LYS A 172 0.50 -5.69 -9.95
C LYS A 172 -0.67 -4.80 -9.54
N ALA A 173 -1.57 -5.32 -8.70
CA ALA A 173 -2.70 -4.55 -8.18
C ALA A 173 -2.25 -3.30 -7.40
N VAL A 174 -1.18 -3.40 -6.60
CA VAL A 174 -0.60 -2.25 -5.90
C VAL A 174 -0.05 -1.22 -6.89
N VAL A 175 0.66 -1.65 -7.94
CA VAL A 175 1.20 -0.72 -8.96
C VAL A 175 0.09 -0.02 -9.74
N GLU A 176 -0.94 -0.74 -10.14
CA GLU A 176 -2.11 -0.19 -10.83
C GLU A 176 -2.85 0.82 -9.96
N TRP A 177 -3.04 0.51 -8.68
CA TRP A 177 -3.64 1.43 -7.72
C TRP A 177 -2.78 2.68 -7.51
N LEU A 178 -1.46 2.53 -7.34
CA LEU A 178 -0.54 3.67 -7.21
C LEU A 178 -0.60 4.59 -8.43
N ALA A 179 -0.67 4.03 -9.64
CA ALA A 179 -0.82 4.81 -10.86
C ALA A 179 -2.16 5.56 -10.88
N ALA A 180 -3.27 4.90 -10.58
CA ALA A 180 -4.60 5.50 -10.61
C ALA A 180 -4.79 6.60 -9.54
N GLU A 181 -4.27 6.36 -8.33
CA GLU A 181 -4.44 7.25 -7.19
C GLU A 181 -3.39 8.36 -7.12
N ARG A 182 -2.35 8.30 -7.96
CA ARG A 182 -1.40 9.41 -8.09
C ARG A 182 -2.04 10.57 -8.86
N GLN A 183 -1.93 11.75 -8.30
CA GLN A 183 -2.23 13.02 -8.93
C GLN A 183 -0.93 13.81 -9.05
N PRO A 184 -0.24 13.80 -10.20
CA PRO A 184 1.03 14.51 -10.33
C PRO A 184 0.85 16.02 -10.08
N THR A 185 1.78 16.62 -9.34
CA THR A 185 1.94 18.07 -9.23
C THR A 185 3.33 18.47 -9.71
N PRO A 186 3.55 19.74 -10.14
CA PRO A 186 4.87 20.20 -10.57
C PRO A 186 5.96 20.09 -9.49
N ASP A 187 5.58 20.13 -8.22
CA ASP A 187 6.47 20.20 -7.05
C ASP A 187 6.67 18.86 -6.33
N ARG A 188 5.81 17.84 -6.58
CA ARG A 188 5.88 16.54 -5.89
C ARG A 188 5.73 15.38 -6.86
N ALA A 189 6.75 14.52 -6.87
CA ALA A 189 6.70 13.23 -7.57
C ALA A 189 5.55 12.36 -7.04
N TRP A 190 5.25 12.41 -5.75
CA TRP A 190 4.11 11.70 -5.18
C TRP A 190 3.16 12.68 -4.49
N GLN A 191 1.99 12.82 -5.09
CA GLN A 191 0.82 13.38 -4.46
C GLN A 191 -0.30 12.37 -4.72
N LEU A 192 -0.85 11.82 -3.66
CA LEU A 192 -1.99 10.91 -3.77
C LEU A 192 -3.25 11.75 -3.73
N ARG A 193 -4.28 11.31 -4.47
CA ARG A 193 -5.63 11.87 -4.37
C ARG A 193 -6.09 11.81 -2.90
N PRO A 194 -7.06 12.61 -2.47
CA PRO A 194 -7.75 12.37 -1.21
C PRO A 194 -8.45 11.00 -1.24
N ALA A 195 -8.68 10.39 -0.08
CA ALA A 195 -9.59 9.25 -0.01
C ALA A 195 -10.98 9.68 -0.54
N PRO A 196 -11.67 8.83 -1.33
CA PRO A 196 -13.05 9.09 -1.72
C PRO A 196 -13.91 9.35 -0.48
N SER A 197 -14.86 10.27 -0.58
CA SER A 197 -15.90 10.40 0.45
C SER A 197 -16.69 9.10 0.52
N GLU A 198 -16.91 8.59 1.73
CA GLU A 198 -17.75 7.40 1.99
C GLU A 198 -19.23 7.66 1.67
#